data_AF-A0A0F9CXX3-F1
#
_entry.id   AF-A0A0F9CXX3-F1
#
_cell.length_a   1.000
_cell.length_b   1.000
_cell.length_c   1.000
_cell.angle_alpha   90.00
_cell.angle_beta   90.00
_cell.angle_gamma   90.00
#
_symmetry.space_group_name_H-M   'P 1'
#
loop_
_entity.id
_entity.type
_entity.pdbx_description
1 polymer ?
#
loop_
_entity_poly.entity_id
_entity_poly.type
_entity_poly.pdbx_seq_one_letter_code
_entity_poly.pdbx_strand_id
1 'polypeptide(L)'
;MAAALRRMMADGTVPMLTSIPPCRKSGHREYWLAALSIARGLKVPLIDYYAEIMRRRPDDWNGRLAKFKEYRGREVPTLLSRDGTHPSNPAKWVKDFSEEALNNSGYTLRNYMTLRMYAQVIAKAYQPKDGQPASAPKP
;
A
#
# COMPACT_ATOMS: atom_id res chain seq x y z
N MET A 1 -1.55 -1.87 16.28
CA MET A 1 -1.78 -2.61 15.02
C MET A 1 -2.45 -3.96 15.25
N ALA A 2 -1.81 -4.93 15.94
CA ALA A 2 -2.39 -6.29 16.12
C ALA A 2 -3.75 -6.33 16.84
N ALA A 3 -3.94 -5.54 17.91
CA ALA A 3 -5.21 -5.51 18.63
C ALA A 3 -6.40 -5.07 17.75
N ALA A 4 -6.19 -4.06 16.91
CA ALA A 4 -7.22 -3.59 15.97
C ALA A 4 -7.58 -4.67 14.93
N LEU A 5 -6.58 -5.35 14.36
CA LEU A 5 -6.81 -6.45 13.42
C LEU A 5 -7.59 -7.60 14.06
N ARG A 6 -7.23 -7.99 15.30
CA ARG A 6 -7.98 -9.03 16.03
C ARG A 6 -9.42 -8.65 16.26
N ARG A 7 -9.69 -7.38 16.60
CA ARG A 7 -11.05 -6.89 16.77
C ARG A 7 -11.84 -6.98 15.46
N MET A 8 -11.27 -6.51 14.34
CA MET A 8 -11.89 -6.63 13.02
C MET A 8 -12.23 -8.09 12.68
N MET A 9 -11.28 -9.00 12.90
CA MET A 9 -11.49 -10.44 12.63
C MET A 9 -12.56 -11.07 13.53
N ALA A 10 -12.64 -10.66 14.80
CA ALA A 10 -13.68 -11.13 15.73
C ALA A 10 -15.09 -10.72 15.25
N ASP A 11 -15.20 -9.57 14.57
CA ASP A 11 -16.44 -9.08 13.97
C ASP A 11 -16.69 -9.67 12.56
N GLY A 12 -15.92 -10.68 12.13
CA GLY A 12 -16.06 -11.33 10.82
C GLY A 12 -15.49 -10.55 9.63
N THR A 13 -14.75 -9.46 9.89
CA THR A 13 -14.08 -8.69 8.83
C THR A 13 -12.78 -9.38 8.40
N VAL A 14 -12.48 -9.37 7.10
CA VAL A 14 -11.17 -9.79 6.56
C VAL A 14 -10.29 -8.55 6.36
N PRO A 15 -9.41 -8.18 7.31
CA PRO A 15 -8.61 -6.97 7.18
C PRO A 15 -7.45 -7.15 6.20
N MET A 16 -7.20 -6.15 5.35
CA MET A 16 -5.97 -6.05 4.55
C MET A 16 -4.99 -5.10 5.24
N LEU A 17 -3.85 -5.61 5.68
CA LEU A 17 -2.80 -4.79 6.29
C LEU A 17 -1.92 -4.17 5.19
N THR A 18 -1.65 -2.88 5.25
CA THR A 18 -0.63 -2.22 4.40
C THR A 18 0.53 -1.78 5.26
N SER A 19 1.76 -2.11 4.87
CA SER A 19 2.95 -1.61 5.57
C SER A 19 3.09 -0.10 5.36
N ILE A 20 3.64 0.61 6.34
CA ILE A 20 4.01 2.01 6.16
C ILE A 20 5.09 2.17 5.07
N PRO A 21 5.16 3.31 4.35
CA PRO A 21 6.26 3.55 3.41
C PRO A 21 7.61 3.74 4.13
N PRO A 22 8.74 3.65 3.40
CA PRO A 22 10.03 4.05 3.94
C PRO A 22 10.01 5.53 4.34
N CYS A 23 10.74 5.85 5.39
CA CYS A 23 11.04 7.22 5.79
C CYS A 23 12.46 7.25 6.35
N ARG A 24 13.12 8.41 6.26
CA ARG A 24 14.43 8.59 6.90
C ARG A 24 14.34 8.76 8.41
N LYS A 25 13.14 9.02 8.95
CA LYS A 25 12.91 9.06 10.39
C LYS A 25 13.12 7.66 10.98
N SER A 26 13.70 7.61 12.18
CA SER A 26 13.90 6.37 12.93
C SER A 26 12.56 5.65 13.18
N GLY A 27 12.58 4.32 13.25
CA GLY A 27 11.41 3.52 13.59
C GLY A 27 10.66 2.96 12.38
N HIS A 28 10.80 3.54 11.18
CA HIS A 28 10.00 3.09 10.03
C HIS A 28 10.32 1.66 9.59
N ARG A 29 11.59 1.27 9.67
CA ARG A 29 12.01 -0.10 9.34
C ARG A 29 11.47 -1.09 10.37
N GLU A 30 11.50 -0.72 11.65
CA GLU A 30 10.99 -1.51 12.76
C GLU A 30 9.47 -1.70 12.66
N TYR A 31 8.73 -0.65 12.30
CA TYR A 31 7.29 -0.74 12.05
C TYR A 31 6.97 -1.58 10.82
N TRP A 32 7.77 -1.52 9.75
CA TRP A 32 7.62 -2.41 8.60
C TRP A 32 7.81 -3.88 9.03
N LEU A 33 8.91 -4.21 9.72
CA LEU A 33 9.15 -5.56 10.23
C LEU A 33 8.04 -6.04 11.17
N ALA A 34 7.53 -5.15 12.03
CA ALA A 34 6.40 -5.45 12.90
C ALA A 34 5.13 -5.76 12.08
N ALA A 35 4.85 -5.01 11.01
CA ALA A 35 3.73 -5.29 10.11
C ALA A 35 3.86 -6.65 9.44
N LEU A 36 5.07 -7.02 8.98
CA LEU A 36 5.36 -8.35 8.41
C LEU A 36 5.07 -9.46 9.43
N SER A 37 5.61 -9.30 10.65
CA SER A 37 5.46 -10.28 11.72
C SER A 37 3.99 -10.44 12.14
N ILE A 38 3.25 -9.33 12.25
CA ILE A 38 1.83 -9.34 12.61
C ILE A 38 1.00 -9.99 11.50
N ALA A 39 1.25 -9.63 10.23
CA ALA A 39 0.54 -10.23 9.10
C ALA A 39 0.73 -11.74 9.06
N ARG A 40 1.98 -12.21 9.22
CA ARG A 40 2.32 -13.63 9.28
C ARG A 40 1.65 -14.34 10.46
N GLY A 41 1.73 -13.74 11.65
CA GLY A 41 1.18 -14.35 12.87
C GLY A 41 -0.34 -14.42 12.89
N LEU A 42 -1.02 -13.39 12.38
CA LEU A 42 -2.49 -13.35 12.31
C LEU A 42 -3.05 -13.92 10.99
N LYS A 43 -2.19 -14.32 10.05
CA LYS A 43 -2.55 -14.82 8.72
C LYS A 43 -3.46 -13.85 7.95
N VAL A 44 -3.22 -12.55 8.06
CA VAL A 44 -3.99 -11.53 7.33
C VAL A 44 -3.28 -11.14 6.02
N PRO A 45 -4.02 -10.80 4.96
CA PRO A 45 -3.44 -10.26 3.73
C PRO A 45 -2.55 -9.04 4.00
N LEU A 46 -1.39 -8.99 3.36
CA LEU A 46 -0.41 -7.92 3.51
C LEU A 46 -0.06 -7.28 2.16
N ILE A 47 -0.21 -5.96 2.08
CA ILE A 47 0.33 -5.11 1.03
C ILE A 47 1.67 -4.55 1.52
N ASP A 48 2.77 -5.12 1.04
CA ASP A 48 4.13 -4.67 1.40
C ASP A 48 4.56 -3.45 0.56
N TYR A 49 3.93 -2.32 0.85
CA TYR A 49 4.21 -1.04 0.20
C TYR A 49 5.62 -0.52 0.49
N TYR A 50 6.20 -0.88 1.65
CA TYR A 50 7.57 -0.50 1.99
C TYR A 50 8.55 -1.14 1.01
N ALA A 51 8.49 -2.47 0.91
CA ALA A 51 9.41 -3.22 0.08
C ALA A 51 9.23 -2.86 -1.40
N GLU A 52 8.00 -2.64 -1.85
CA GLU A 52 7.75 -2.26 -3.24
C GLU A 52 8.32 -0.88 -3.60
N ILE A 53 8.23 0.10 -2.69
CA ILE A 53 8.89 1.39 -2.89
C ILE A 53 10.41 1.22 -2.99
N MET A 54 11.01 0.48 -2.05
CA MET A 54 12.45 0.27 -2.01
C MET A 54 12.95 -0.52 -3.22
N ARG A 55 12.17 -1.49 -3.72
CA ARG A 55 12.47 -2.27 -4.93
C ARG A 55 12.45 -1.39 -6.18
N ARG A 56 11.47 -0.50 -6.28
CA ARG A 56 11.29 0.36 -7.46
C ARG A 56 12.28 1.51 -7.50
N ARG A 57 12.58 2.12 -6.35
CA ARG A 57 13.40 3.32 -6.25
C ARG A 57 14.31 3.30 -5.01
N PRO A 58 15.35 2.47 -4.97
CA PRO A 58 16.19 2.34 -3.78
C PRO A 58 16.85 3.65 -3.34
N ASP A 59 17.23 4.50 -4.29
CA ASP A 59 18.11 5.65 -4.01
C ASP A 59 17.39 7.01 -3.94
N ASP A 60 16.18 7.11 -4.52
CA ASP A 60 15.54 8.41 -4.74
C ASP A 60 14.01 8.42 -4.57
N TRP A 61 13.47 7.43 -3.85
CA TRP A 61 12.05 7.30 -3.50
C TRP A 61 11.44 8.50 -2.76
N ASN A 62 12.23 9.40 -2.17
CA ASN A 62 11.76 10.47 -1.28
C ASN A 62 11.73 11.87 -1.90
N GLY A 63 12.06 12.02 -3.18
CA GLY A 63 12.02 13.32 -3.85
C GLY A 63 13.00 14.38 -3.32
N ARG A 64 13.99 14.02 -2.49
CA ARG A 64 14.91 15.01 -1.87
C ARG A 64 16.18 15.30 -2.66
N LEU A 65 16.48 14.52 -3.70
CA LEU A 65 17.63 14.77 -4.57
C LEU A 65 17.49 16.12 -5.30
N ALA A 66 18.62 16.74 -5.64
CA ALA A 66 18.67 18.05 -6.29
C ALA A 66 17.86 18.12 -7.59
N LYS A 67 17.76 17.03 -8.35
CA LYS A 67 16.93 16.93 -9.57
C LYS A 67 15.44 17.17 -9.33
N PHE A 68 14.97 17.07 -8.09
CA PHE A 68 13.58 17.29 -7.72
C PHE A 68 13.31 18.66 -7.09
N LYS A 69 14.31 19.55 -7.04
CA LYS A 69 14.23 20.83 -6.33
C LYS A 69 13.10 21.74 -6.82
N GLU A 70 12.69 21.62 -8.08
CA GLU A 70 11.64 22.45 -8.69
C GLU A 70 10.23 21.95 -8.35
N TYR A 71 10.06 20.68 -7.99
CA TYR A 71 8.75 20.14 -7.62
C TYR A 71 8.33 20.63 -6.21
N ARG A 72 7.02 20.80 -6.04
CA ARG A 72 6.38 21.26 -4.82
C ARG A 72 5.27 20.29 -4.40
N GLY A 73 5.02 20.20 -3.09
CA GLY A 73 3.97 19.36 -2.54
C GLY A 73 4.07 17.91 -3.00
N ARG A 74 2.96 17.38 -3.53
CA ARG A 74 2.83 16.00 -3.99
C ARG A 74 3.18 15.80 -5.47
N GLU A 75 3.55 16.84 -6.21
CA GLU A 75 3.82 16.76 -7.66
C GLU A 75 5.17 16.13 -8.02
N VAL A 76 5.96 15.72 -7.03
CA VAL A 76 7.28 15.13 -7.28
C VAL A 76 7.13 13.78 -7.99
N PRO A 77 7.77 13.55 -9.16
CA PRO A 77 7.68 12.29 -9.90
C PRO A 77 8.58 11.22 -9.26
N THR A 78 8.26 10.87 -8.01
CA THR A 78 8.84 9.75 -7.25
C THR A 78 7.75 8.94 -6.56
N LEU A 79 8.07 8.13 -5.56
CA LEU A 79 7.07 7.39 -4.79
C LEU A 79 6.64 8.13 -3.53
N LEU A 80 7.47 9.00 -2.96
CA LEU A 80 7.06 9.92 -1.89
C LEU A 80 7.34 11.38 -2.26
N SER A 81 6.61 12.25 -1.58
CA SER A 81 6.78 13.71 -1.64
C SER A 81 8.07 14.13 -0.94
N ARG A 82 8.51 15.38 -1.14
CA ARG A 82 9.77 15.92 -0.56
C ARG A 82 9.77 15.96 0.98
N ASP A 83 8.59 15.88 1.60
CA ASP A 83 8.43 15.72 3.04
C ASP A 83 8.93 14.35 3.57
N GLY A 84 9.21 13.42 2.66
CA GLY A 84 9.79 12.11 2.94
C GLY A 84 8.86 11.14 3.68
N THR A 85 7.56 11.43 3.76
CA THR A 85 6.59 10.60 4.49
C THR A 85 5.33 10.33 3.67
N HIS A 86 4.80 11.32 2.95
CA HIS A 86 3.54 11.17 2.21
C HIS A 86 3.80 10.67 0.79
N PRO A 87 2.95 9.77 0.25
CA PRO A 87 2.98 9.42 -1.17
C PRO A 87 2.90 10.66 -2.06
N SER A 88 3.73 10.69 -3.10
CA SER A 88 3.56 11.64 -4.20
C SER A 88 2.26 11.32 -4.97
N ASN A 89 1.74 12.32 -5.67
CA ASN A 89 0.58 12.18 -6.55
C ASN A 89 0.65 13.22 -7.69
N PRO A 90 1.63 13.12 -8.61
CA PRO A 90 1.73 14.04 -9.73
C PRO A 90 0.52 13.93 -10.65
N ALA A 91 0.00 15.06 -11.10
CA ALA A 91 -1.20 15.12 -11.94
C ALA A 91 -1.07 14.28 -13.23
N LYS A 92 0.15 14.19 -13.79
CA LYS A 92 0.47 13.41 -15.00
C LYS A 92 0.05 11.94 -14.90
N TRP A 93 0.10 11.35 -13.71
CA TRP A 93 -0.05 9.90 -13.50
C TRP A 93 -1.33 9.50 -12.77
N VAL A 94 -2.30 10.42 -12.70
CA VAL A 94 -3.61 10.11 -12.12
C VAL A 94 -4.34 9.12 -13.02
N LYS A 95 -4.79 7.99 -12.43
CA LYS A 95 -5.48 6.88 -13.12
C LYS A 95 -4.67 6.13 -14.18
N ASP A 96 -3.38 6.42 -14.33
CA ASP A 96 -2.47 5.63 -15.17
C ASP A 96 -1.84 4.51 -14.33
N PHE A 97 -2.08 3.25 -14.68
CA PHE A 97 -1.49 2.09 -14.00
C PHE A 97 -0.35 1.43 -14.79
N SER A 98 0.24 2.16 -15.75
CA SER A 98 1.44 1.76 -16.46
C SER A 98 2.64 1.59 -15.51
N GLU A 99 3.63 0.78 -15.88
CA GLU A 99 4.86 0.64 -15.09
C GLU A 99 5.60 1.98 -14.92
N GLU A 100 5.50 2.89 -15.89
CA GLU A 100 6.06 4.25 -15.74
C GLU A 100 5.37 5.00 -14.60
N ALA A 101 4.03 5.05 -14.60
CA ALA A 101 3.26 5.70 -13.56
C ALA A 101 3.50 5.07 -12.18
N LEU A 102 3.57 3.74 -12.10
CA LEU A 102 3.85 2.99 -10.87
C LEU A 102 5.26 3.24 -10.29
N ASN A 103 6.19 3.78 -11.08
CA ASN A 103 7.51 4.23 -10.63
C ASN A 103 7.58 5.75 -10.31
N ASN A 104 6.53 6.51 -10.63
CA ASN A 104 6.56 7.98 -10.55
C ASN A 104 5.39 8.59 -9.75
N SER A 105 4.51 7.76 -9.17
CA SER A 105 3.43 8.21 -8.30
C SER A 105 3.18 7.19 -7.19
N GLY A 106 3.49 7.53 -5.94
CA GLY A 106 3.23 6.65 -4.81
C GLY A 106 1.74 6.44 -4.55
N TYR A 107 0.93 7.48 -4.76
CA TYR A 107 -0.52 7.37 -4.61
C TYR A 107 -1.12 6.38 -5.61
N THR A 108 -0.69 6.48 -6.88
CA THR A 108 -1.08 5.54 -7.93
C THR A 108 -0.60 4.12 -7.62
N LEU A 109 0.66 3.96 -7.19
CA LEU A 109 1.20 2.65 -6.78
C LEU A 109 0.41 2.04 -5.63
N ARG A 110 0.13 2.81 -4.57
CA ARG A 110 -0.67 2.35 -3.43
C ARG A 110 -2.06 1.88 -3.86
N ASN A 111 -2.74 2.64 -4.71
CA ASN A 111 -4.06 2.27 -5.21
C ASN A 111 -4.00 0.99 -6.05
N TYR A 112 -3.03 0.88 -6.94
CA TYR A 112 -2.82 -0.32 -7.75
C TYR A 112 -2.66 -1.55 -6.87
N MET A 113 -1.73 -1.53 -5.92
CA MET A 113 -1.47 -2.65 -5.02
C MET A 113 -2.70 -2.99 -4.16
N THR A 114 -3.44 -1.98 -3.72
CA THR A 114 -4.67 -2.15 -2.94
C THR A 114 -5.74 -2.87 -3.76
N LEU A 115 -5.99 -2.44 -4.99
CA LEU A 115 -6.96 -3.10 -5.89
C LEU A 115 -6.54 -4.53 -6.22
N ARG A 116 -5.24 -4.78 -6.45
CA ARG A 116 -4.71 -6.14 -6.68
C ARG A 116 -4.92 -7.04 -5.47
N MET A 117 -4.64 -6.56 -4.26
CA MET A 117 -4.87 -7.34 -3.04
C MET A 117 -6.36 -7.57 -2.80
N TYR A 118 -7.19 -6.54 -2.99
CA TYR A 118 -8.63 -6.64 -2.83
C TYR A 118 -9.23 -7.72 -3.74
N ALA A 119 -8.85 -7.75 -5.01
CA ALA A 119 -9.26 -8.81 -5.94
C ALA A 119 -8.83 -10.21 -5.46
N GLN A 120 -7.61 -10.35 -4.92
CA GLN A 120 -7.14 -11.62 -4.37
C GLN A 120 -7.93 -12.05 -3.13
N VAL A 121 -8.32 -11.10 -2.27
CA VAL A 121 -9.15 -11.37 -1.10
C VAL A 121 -10.54 -11.84 -1.52
N ILE A 122 -11.19 -11.16 -2.48
CA ILE A 122 -12.48 -11.62 -3.03
C ILE A 122 -12.36 -13.05 -3.56
N ALA A 123 -11.37 -13.30 -4.41
CA ALA A 123 -11.18 -14.60 -5.04
C ALA A 123 -10.88 -15.75 -4.06
N LYS A 124 -10.36 -15.47 -2.87
CA LYS A 124 -9.97 -16.50 -1.88
C LYS A 124 -10.94 -16.62 -0.71
N ALA A 125 -11.48 -15.51 -0.22
CA ALA A 125 -12.32 -15.47 0.98
C ALA A 125 -13.82 -15.47 0.66
N TYR A 126 -14.22 -15.07 -0.55
CA TYR A 126 -15.61 -14.86 -0.93
C TYR A 126 -16.03 -15.68 -2.16
N GLN A 127 -15.43 -16.85 -2.37
CA GLN A 127 -15.92 -17.75 -3.43
C GLN A 127 -17.37 -18.16 -3.16
N PRO A 128 -18.24 -18.20 -4.19
CA PRO A 128 -19.54 -18.81 -4.06
C PRO A 128 -19.33 -20.26 -3.61
N LYS A 129 -19.99 -20.68 -2.52
CA LYS A 129 -20.09 -22.12 -2.25
C LYS A 129 -20.84 -22.74 -3.43
N ASP A 130 -20.35 -23.87 -3.93
CA ASP A 130 -20.92 -24.58 -5.08
C ASP A 130 -22.45 -24.53 -5.08
N GLY A 131 -23.01 -23.82 -6.06
CA GLY A 131 -24.46 -23.74 -6.31
C GLY A 131 -25.27 -22.67 -5.57
N GLN A 132 -24.69 -21.84 -4.69
CA GLN A 132 -25.42 -20.70 -4.10
C GLN A 132 -24.92 -19.36 -4.67
N PRO A 133 -25.81 -18.53 -5.25
CA PRO A 133 -25.44 -17.19 -5.65
C PRO A 133 -24.93 -16.41 -4.42
N ALA A 134 -23.87 -15.63 -4.61
CA ALA A 134 -23.32 -14.79 -3.55
C ALA A 134 -24.47 -13.99 -2.91
N SER A 135 -24.68 -14.16 -1.61
CA SER A 135 -25.70 -13.40 -0.89
C SER A 135 -25.39 -11.92 -1.05
N ALA A 136 -26.38 -11.14 -1.49
CA ALA A 136 -26.22 -9.69 -1.65
C ALA A 136 -25.65 -9.09 -0.34
N PRO A 137 -24.73 -8.11 -0.44
CA PRO A 137 -24.24 -7.41 0.74
C PRO A 137 -25.45 -6.83 1.50
N LYS A 138 -25.51 -7.09 2.81
CA LYS A 138 -26.54 -6.50 3.66
C LYS A 138 -26.36 -4.97 3.70
N PRO A 139 -27.47 -4.20 3.71
CA PRO A 139 -27.44 -2.74 3.74
C PRO A 139 -26.80 -2.19 5.02
#